data_AF-Q81QX9-F1
#
_entry.id   AF-Q81QX9-F1
#
_cell.length_a   1.000
_cell.length_b   1.000
_cell.length_c   1.000
_cell.angle_alpha   90.00
_cell.angle_beta   90.00
_cell.angle_gamma   90.00
#
_symmetry.space_group_name_H-M   'P 1'
#
loop_
_entity.id
_entity.type
_entity.pdbx_description
1 polymer ?
#
loop_
_entity_poly.entity_id
_entity_poly.type
_entity_poly.pdbx_seq_one_letter_code
_entity_poly.pdbx_strand_id
1 'polypeptide(L)'
;MFVERNLNPSRFLLIEDEHHIGTVECIKYTVPEQSNSEFFYPFSKNDLVKDLQNVYEIGKLSIAKTSRGRGHFKRLTAILFMHALETKAEWYIAAVTKRMYMYLLTLGFPIEPIDKPFQFHDTLQGVPVRIHARKGATHLYSLKEFRDVIQGNAHAQALIAEYSKNIMLTK
;
A
#
# COMPACT_ATOMS: atom_id res chain seq x y z
N MET A 1 -19.63 21.97 4.25
CA MET A 1 -20.66 20.99 4.64
C MET A 1 -20.28 19.66 3.98
N PHE A 2 -20.18 18.62 4.82
CA PHE A 2 -19.87 17.20 4.59
C PHE A 2 -19.62 16.71 3.14
N VAL A 3 -18.42 16.14 2.91
CA VAL A 3 -18.15 15.30 1.73
C VAL A 3 -18.73 13.92 1.99
N GLU A 4 -19.61 13.51 1.08
CA GLU A 4 -20.23 12.19 1.03
C GLU A 4 -19.15 11.12 0.82
N ARG A 5 -19.02 10.30 1.86
CA ARG A 5 -18.22 9.09 1.94
C ARG A 5 -18.79 8.08 0.96
N ASN A 6 -18.23 7.96 -0.24
CA ASN A 6 -18.49 6.79 -1.09
C ASN A 6 -17.72 5.59 -0.48
N LEU A 7 -18.30 5.04 0.59
CA LEU A 7 -17.80 3.95 1.43
C LEU A 7 -17.84 2.64 0.65
N ASN A 8 -16.81 2.43 -0.17
CA ASN A 8 -16.19 1.13 -0.17
C ASN A 8 -14.90 1.29 0.65
N PRO A 9 -14.76 0.69 1.86
CA PRO A 9 -13.71 1.01 2.86
C PRO A 9 -12.27 0.80 2.37
N SER A 10 -12.13 0.30 1.14
CA SER A 10 -10.91 0.00 0.46
C SER A 10 -10.33 1.15 -0.36
N ARG A 11 -11.02 2.27 -0.62
CA ARG A 11 -10.49 3.35 -1.49
C ARG A 11 -10.14 4.60 -0.70
N PHE A 12 -8.93 5.10 -0.90
CA PHE A 12 -8.43 6.30 -0.27
C PHE A 12 -8.02 7.33 -1.32
N LEU A 13 -8.45 8.57 -1.10
CA LEU A 13 -8.12 9.74 -1.91
C LEU A 13 -7.33 10.71 -1.03
N LEU A 14 -6.15 11.12 -1.49
CA LEU A 14 -5.35 12.17 -0.88
C LEU A 14 -5.78 13.50 -1.48
N ILE A 15 -6.28 14.40 -0.64
CA ILE A 15 -6.70 15.75 -0.99
C ILE A 15 -5.84 16.76 -0.22
N GLU A 16 -5.41 17.82 -0.89
CA GLU A 16 -4.72 18.97 -0.28
C GLU A 16 -5.32 20.24 -0.90
N ASP A 17 -5.80 21.17 -0.08
CA ASP A 17 -6.41 22.44 -0.51
C ASP A 17 -7.46 22.25 -1.63
N GLU A 18 -8.41 21.33 -1.45
CA GLU A 18 -9.44 20.94 -2.45
C GLU A 18 -8.91 20.30 -3.75
N HIS A 19 -7.61 20.04 -3.86
CA HIS A 19 -7.02 19.38 -5.03
C HIS A 19 -6.82 17.88 -4.79
N HIS A 20 -7.23 17.06 -5.76
CA HIS A 20 -6.97 15.62 -5.75
C HIS A 20 -5.49 15.34 -6.07
N ILE A 21 -4.74 14.88 -5.07
CA ILE A 21 -3.29 14.68 -5.15
C ILE A 21 -2.95 13.25 -5.58
N GLY A 22 -3.69 12.26 -5.08
CA GLY A 22 -3.35 10.86 -5.33
C GLY A 22 -4.38 9.90 -4.75
N THR A 23 -4.22 8.63 -5.09
CA THR A 23 -5.14 7.57 -4.71
C THR A 23 -4.36 6.35 -4.24
N VAL A 24 -5.00 5.54 -3.41
CA VAL A 24 -4.60 4.16 -3.15
C VAL A 24 -5.85 3.35 -2.83
N GLU A 25 -5.91 2.12 -3.30
CA GLU A 25 -6.98 1.18 -3.03
C GLU A 25 -6.38 -0.05 -2.33
N CYS A 26 -7.00 -0.50 -1.24
CA CYS A 26 -6.62 -1.68 -0.45
C CYS A 26 -7.84 -2.59 -0.30
N ILE A 27 -7.96 -3.61 -1.15
CA ILE A 27 -9.12 -4.52 -1.14
C ILE A 27 -8.68 -5.86 -0.54
N LYS A 28 -9.55 -6.50 0.25
CA LYS A 28 -9.27 -7.85 0.75
C LYS A 28 -9.20 -8.82 -0.43
N TYR A 29 -8.12 -9.58 -0.51
CA TYR A 29 -7.94 -10.60 -1.53
C TYR A 29 -8.67 -11.88 -1.09
N THR A 30 -9.73 -12.25 -1.82
CA THR A 30 -10.64 -13.36 -1.46
C THR A 30 -10.71 -14.41 -2.55
N VAL A 31 -11.07 -14.04 -3.78
CA VAL A 31 -11.19 -14.94 -4.94
C VAL A 31 -10.68 -14.28 -6.22
N PRO A 32 -10.13 -15.05 -7.18
CA PRO A 32 -9.49 -14.48 -8.36
C PRO A 32 -10.41 -13.59 -9.20
N GLU A 33 -11.68 -13.95 -9.31
CA GLU A 33 -12.67 -13.30 -10.17
C GLU A 33 -13.08 -11.90 -9.66
N GLN A 34 -12.78 -11.59 -8.40
CA GLN A 34 -13.09 -10.31 -7.76
C GLN A 34 -11.84 -9.43 -7.56
N SER A 35 -10.65 -9.92 -7.92
CA SER A 35 -9.38 -9.24 -7.73
C SER A 35 -8.98 -8.45 -8.96
N ASN A 36 -8.68 -7.15 -8.77
CA ASN A 36 -8.11 -6.34 -9.85
C ASN A 36 -6.68 -6.77 -10.15
N SER A 37 -5.97 -7.29 -9.16
CA SER A 37 -4.58 -7.72 -9.33
C SER A 37 -4.46 -8.95 -10.23
N GLU A 38 -5.45 -9.84 -10.19
CA GLU A 38 -5.54 -11.06 -11.01
C GLU A 38 -5.69 -10.77 -12.50
N PHE A 39 -6.27 -9.62 -12.85
CA PHE A 39 -6.30 -9.15 -14.24
C PHE A 39 -4.89 -8.93 -14.81
N PHE A 40 -3.94 -8.48 -13.98
CA PHE A 40 -2.57 -8.19 -14.42
C PHE A 40 -1.64 -9.39 -14.26
N TYR A 41 -1.81 -10.18 -13.21
CA TYR A 41 -0.94 -11.32 -12.91
C TYR A 41 -1.70 -12.38 -12.12
N PRO A 42 -1.58 -13.68 -12.44
CA PRO A 42 -2.35 -14.74 -11.79
C PRO A 42 -1.84 -15.07 -10.38
N PHE A 43 -2.07 -14.19 -9.40
CA PHE A 43 -1.58 -14.31 -8.02
C PHE A 43 -2.02 -15.62 -7.35
N SER A 44 -3.24 -16.07 -7.62
CA SER A 44 -3.83 -17.32 -7.10
C SER A 44 -3.07 -18.58 -7.51
N LYS A 45 -2.31 -18.52 -8.61
CA LYS A 45 -1.52 -19.65 -9.12
C LYS A 45 -0.07 -19.61 -8.63
N ASN A 46 0.34 -18.55 -7.91
CA ASN A 46 1.71 -18.40 -7.45
C ASN A 46 1.90 -19.05 -6.07
N ASP A 47 2.87 -19.96 -5.97
CA ASP A 47 3.17 -20.70 -4.74
C ASP A 47 3.58 -19.82 -3.55
N LEU A 48 4.07 -18.60 -3.80
CA LEU A 48 4.42 -17.63 -2.78
C LEU A 48 3.21 -16.86 -2.22
N VAL A 49 2.01 -17.06 -2.79
CA VAL A 49 0.80 -16.31 -2.46
C VAL A 49 -0.37 -17.20 -2.07
N LYS A 50 -0.58 -18.34 -2.73
CA LYS A 50 -1.78 -19.18 -2.61
C LYS A 50 -2.16 -19.61 -1.19
N ASP A 51 -1.18 -19.75 -0.29
CA ASP A 51 -1.36 -20.20 1.09
C ASP A 51 -1.31 -19.04 2.12
N LEU A 52 -1.10 -17.80 1.67
CA LEU A 52 -1.04 -16.64 2.55
C LEU A 52 -2.41 -16.34 3.17
N GLN A 53 -2.38 -15.91 4.43
CA GLN A 53 -3.57 -15.51 5.17
C GLN A 53 -3.69 -13.99 5.24
N ASN A 54 -4.92 -13.50 5.41
CA ASN A 54 -5.27 -12.09 5.55
C ASN A 54 -4.55 -11.15 4.55
N VAL A 55 -4.65 -11.51 3.27
CA VAL A 55 -4.02 -10.83 2.15
C VAL A 55 -4.91 -9.70 1.64
N TYR A 56 -4.30 -8.58 1.28
CA TYR A 56 -4.96 -7.45 0.64
C TYR A 56 -4.25 -7.08 -0.67
N GLU A 57 -5.01 -6.70 -1.69
CA GLU A 57 -4.44 -6.13 -2.91
C GLU A 57 -4.27 -4.61 -2.79
N ILE A 58 -3.11 -4.11 -3.20
CA ILE A 58 -2.89 -2.67 -3.40
C ILE A 58 -3.16 -2.34 -4.87
N GLY A 59 -4.27 -1.66 -5.11
CA GLY A 59 -4.68 -1.14 -6.42
C GLY A 59 -4.59 0.38 -6.48
N LYS A 60 -4.70 0.93 -7.69
CA LYS A 60 -4.87 2.37 -7.98
C LYS A 60 -3.92 3.29 -7.21
N LEU A 61 -2.71 2.83 -6.90
CA LEU A 61 -1.68 3.66 -6.27
C LEU A 61 -1.20 4.69 -7.29
N SER A 62 -1.61 5.94 -7.13
CA SER A 62 -1.31 6.99 -8.09
C SER A 62 -1.06 8.34 -7.41
N ILE A 63 -0.20 9.15 -8.03
CA ILE A 63 -0.03 10.57 -7.70
C ILE A 63 -0.26 11.36 -8.99
N ALA A 64 -1.14 12.36 -8.90
CA ALA A 64 -1.45 13.30 -9.97
C ALA A 64 -0.15 13.89 -10.53
N LYS A 65 -0.05 14.01 -11.86
CA LYS A 65 1.20 14.42 -12.54
C LYS A 65 1.72 15.75 -12.02
N THR A 66 0.83 16.70 -11.75
CA THR A 66 1.10 18.04 -11.22
C THR A 66 1.64 18.05 -9.77
N SER A 67 1.45 16.95 -9.04
CA SER A 67 1.83 16.82 -7.62
C SER A 67 3.02 15.88 -7.41
N ARG A 68 3.59 15.28 -8.46
CA ARG A 68 4.76 14.41 -8.35
C ARG A 68 6.00 15.18 -7.90
N GLY A 69 6.90 14.53 -7.17
CA GLY A 69 8.14 15.13 -6.67
C GLY A 69 7.98 15.99 -5.41
N ARG A 70 6.75 16.17 -4.90
CA ARG A 70 6.45 17.01 -3.72
C ARG A 70 6.37 16.24 -2.40
N GLY A 71 6.88 15.01 -2.36
CA GLY A 71 6.87 14.18 -1.15
C GLY A 71 5.51 13.56 -0.77
N HIS A 72 4.45 13.69 -1.58
CA HIS A 72 3.13 13.11 -1.27
C HIS A 72 3.11 11.58 -1.19
N PHE A 73 4.12 10.90 -1.74
CA PHE A 73 4.25 9.45 -1.61
C PHE A 73 4.26 8.99 -0.14
N LYS A 74 4.90 9.78 0.73
CA LYS A 74 4.99 9.52 2.18
C LYS A 74 3.61 9.49 2.84
N ARG A 75 2.70 10.36 2.38
CA ARG A 75 1.32 10.43 2.87
C ARG A 75 0.49 9.25 2.38
N LEU A 76 0.69 8.80 1.14
CA LEU A 76 0.04 7.59 0.64
C LEU A 76 0.50 6.33 1.37
N THR A 77 1.79 6.22 1.73
CA THR A 77 2.27 5.10 2.54
C THR A 77 1.78 5.13 3.98
N ALA A 78 1.48 6.32 4.54
CA ALA A 78 0.84 6.42 5.86
C ALA A 78 -0.59 5.84 5.85
N ILE A 79 -1.29 5.94 4.72
CA ILE A 79 -2.59 5.27 4.52
C ILE A 79 -2.41 3.75 4.60
N LEU A 80 -1.42 3.19 3.89
CA LEU A 80 -1.11 1.75 3.95
C LEU A 80 -0.76 1.31 5.38
N PHE A 81 -0.03 2.14 6.14
CA PHE A 81 0.26 1.90 7.54
C PHE A 81 -1.02 1.80 8.38
N MET A 82 -1.89 2.82 8.32
CA MET A 82 -3.15 2.82 9.08
C MET A 82 -4.05 1.64 8.70
N HIS A 83 -4.21 1.40 7.40
CA HIS A 83 -5.00 0.28 6.89
C HIS A 83 -4.47 -1.07 7.39
N ALA A 84 -3.15 -1.27 7.43
CA ALA A 84 -2.55 -2.51 7.97
C ALA A 84 -2.93 -2.74 9.44
N LEU A 85 -3.01 -1.68 10.24
CA LEU A 85 -3.40 -1.78 11.65
C LEU A 85 -4.90 -2.08 11.80
N GLU A 86 -5.75 -1.35 11.09
CA GLU A 86 -7.21 -1.51 11.14
C GLU A 86 -7.67 -2.90 10.73
N THR A 87 -7.08 -3.41 9.64
CA THR A 87 -7.50 -4.69 9.03
C THR A 87 -6.69 -5.89 9.51
N LYS A 88 -5.66 -5.64 10.33
CA LYS A 88 -4.66 -6.63 10.74
C LYS A 88 -4.03 -7.34 9.54
N ALA A 89 -3.93 -6.69 8.39
CA ALA A 89 -3.38 -7.26 7.17
C ALA A 89 -2.02 -7.90 7.46
N GLU A 90 -1.80 -9.12 6.96
CA GLU A 90 -0.50 -9.79 7.08
C GLU A 90 0.35 -9.53 5.84
N TRP A 91 -0.30 -9.53 4.69
CA TRP A 91 0.34 -9.41 3.38
C TRP A 91 -0.42 -8.45 2.49
N TYR A 92 0.34 -7.69 1.71
CA TYR A 92 -0.16 -7.01 0.53
C TYR A 92 0.37 -7.69 -0.73
N ILE A 93 -0.45 -7.75 -1.77
CA ILE A 93 -0.03 -8.11 -3.12
C ILE A 93 -0.31 -6.95 -4.07
N ALA A 94 0.50 -6.81 -5.12
CA ALA A 94 0.27 -5.81 -6.15
C ALA A 94 1.02 -6.16 -7.44
N ALA A 95 0.47 -5.77 -8.59
CA ALA A 95 1.23 -5.62 -9.81
C ALA A 95 1.68 -4.16 -9.93
N VAL A 96 2.97 -3.89 -9.70
CA VAL A 96 3.52 -2.52 -9.75
C VAL A 96 4.32 -2.32 -11.03
N THR A 97 4.40 -1.10 -11.53
CA THR A 97 5.34 -0.81 -12.62
C THR A 97 6.79 -1.06 -12.16
N LYS A 98 7.66 -1.52 -13.07
CA LYS A 98 9.09 -1.71 -12.77
C LYS A 98 9.74 -0.46 -12.19
N ARG A 99 9.33 0.73 -12.67
CA ARG A 99 9.79 2.02 -12.13
C ARG A 99 9.38 2.20 -10.66
N MET A 100 8.13 1.91 -10.31
CA MET A 100 7.65 1.98 -8.93
C MET A 100 8.36 0.95 -8.04
N TYR A 101 8.54 -0.28 -8.53
CA TYR A 101 9.30 -1.31 -7.82
C TYR A 101 10.72 -0.85 -7.49
N MET A 102 11.47 -0.34 -8.48
CA MET A 102 12.82 0.17 -8.26
C MET A 102 12.85 1.35 -7.28
N TYR A 103 11.87 2.26 -7.36
CA TYR A 103 11.75 3.36 -6.41
C TYR A 103 11.50 2.86 -4.98
N LEU A 104 10.63 1.87 -4.78
CA LEU A 104 10.38 1.28 -3.47
C LEU A 104 11.64 0.59 -2.90
N LEU A 105 12.42 -0.08 -3.75
CA LEU A 105 13.71 -0.65 -3.35
C LEU A 105 14.69 0.42 -2.89
N THR A 106 14.76 1.58 -3.56
CA THR A 106 15.64 2.69 -3.13
C THR A 106 15.27 3.26 -1.77
N LEU A 107 14.01 3.11 -1.35
CA LEU A 107 13.53 3.49 -0.02
C LEU A 107 13.75 2.39 1.03
N GLY A 108 14.38 1.27 0.66
CA GLY A 108 14.58 0.11 1.54
C GLY A 108 13.28 -0.61 1.90
N PHE A 109 12.19 -0.37 1.16
CA PHE A 109 10.88 -0.95 1.48
C PHE A 109 10.95 -2.48 1.32
N PRO A 110 10.40 -3.28 2.26
CA PRO A 110 10.45 -4.74 2.21
C PRO A 110 9.44 -5.31 1.20
N ILE A 111 9.68 -5.01 -0.08
CA ILE A 111 8.91 -5.45 -1.24
C ILE A 111 9.61 -6.65 -1.88
N GLU A 112 8.90 -7.76 -2.04
CA GLU A 112 9.44 -9.01 -2.57
C GLU A 112 8.82 -9.28 -3.94
N PRO A 113 9.59 -9.40 -5.03
CA PRO A 113 9.06 -9.85 -6.30
C PRO A 113 8.70 -11.34 -6.20
N ILE A 114 7.52 -11.71 -6.71
CA ILE A 114 7.07 -13.12 -6.68
C ILE A 114 7.23 -13.83 -8.02
N ASP A 115 7.65 -13.09 -9.06
CA ASP A 115 7.95 -13.60 -10.39
C ASP A 115 8.86 -12.61 -11.16
N LYS A 116 9.27 -12.99 -12.36
CA LYS A 116 9.99 -12.13 -13.30
C LYS A 116 9.10 -10.95 -13.75
N PRO A 117 9.70 -9.79 -14.08
CA PRO A 117 8.96 -8.70 -14.70
C PRO A 117 8.30 -9.14 -16.02
N PHE A 118 7.08 -8.69 -16.25
CA PHE A 118 6.29 -9.01 -17.45
C PHE A 118 5.91 -7.74 -18.22
N GLN A 119 5.69 -7.85 -19.53
CA GLN A 119 5.14 -6.76 -20.34
C GLN A 119 3.62 -6.72 -20.13
N PHE A 120 3.06 -5.58 -19.70
CA PHE A 120 1.60 -5.39 -19.63
C PHE A 120 1.10 -4.26 -20.53
N HIS A 121 2.02 -3.50 -21.14
CA HIS A 121 1.77 -2.47 -22.14
C HIS A 121 3.04 -2.33 -22.97
N ASP A 122 2.96 -1.90 -24.23
CA ASP A 122 4.09 -1.83 -25.20
C ASP A 122 5.39 -1.20 -24.66
N THR A 123 5.28 -0.32 -23.67
CA THR A 123 6.38 0.46 -23.10
C THR A 123 6.54 0.27 -21.59
N LEU A 124 5.69 -0.53 -20.94
CA LEU A 124 5.67 -0.67 -19.48
C LEU A 124 5.78 -2.13 -19.06
N GLN A 125 6.80 -2.37 -18.23
CA GLN A 125 6.97 -3.62 -17.51
C GLN A 125 6.32 -3.56 -16.13
N GLY A 126 5.62 -4.61 -15.77
CA GLY A 126 5.03 -4.87 -14.47
C GLY A 126 5.92 -5.82 -13.67
N VAL A 127 5.87 -5.70 -12.35
CA VAL A 127 6.52 -6.61 -11.40
C VAL A 127 5.45 -7.04 -10.42
N PRO A 128 5.09 -8.34 -10.37
CA PRO A 128 4.19 -8.84 -9.36
C PRO A 128 4.96 -8.94 -8.05
N VAL A 129 4.40 -8.40 -6.98
CA VAL A 129 5.06 -8.30 -5.69
C VAL A 129 4.15 -8.76 -4.57
N ARG A 130 4.78 -9.20 -3.48
CA ARG A 130 4.17 -9.29 -2.16
C ARG A 130 4.93 -8.41 -1.18
N ILE A 131 4.25 -7.92 -0.17
CA ILE A 131 4.80 -7.06 0.87
C ILE A 131 4.28 -7.59 2.20
N HIS A 132 5.18 -7.91 3.12
CA HIS A 132 4.77 -8.26 4.48
C HIS A 132 4.34 -6.98 5.21
N ALA A 133 3.05 -6.89 5.55
CA ALA A 133 2.44 -5.67 6.07
C ALA A 133 3.10 -5.17 7.35
N ARG A 134 3.34 -6.06 8.33
CA ARG A 134 4.06 -5.72 9.57
C ARG A 134 5.48 -5.22 9.31
N LYS A 135 6.27 -5.91 8.49
CA LYS A 135 7.64 -5.47 8.15
C LYS A 135 7.61 -4.10 7.46
N GLY A 136 6.68 -3.90 6.52
CA GLY A 136 6.48 -2.63 5.83
C GLY A 136 6.10 -1.50 6.81
N ALA A 137 5.18 -1.77 7.73
CA ALA A 137 4.76 -0.80 8.74
C ALA A 137 5.89 -0.44 9.70
N THR A 138 6.66 -1.42 10.19
CA THR A 138 7.84 -1.18 11.03
C THR A 138 8.91 -0.39 10.28
N HIS A 139 9.16 -0.73 9.01
CA HIS A 139 10.11 0.00 8.17
C HIS A 139 9.69 1.47 8.01
N LEU A 140 8.43 1.72 7.62
CA LEU A 140 7.88 3.08 7.51
C LEU A 140 8.03 3.85 8.82
N TYR A 141 7.69 3.24 9.94
CA TYR A 141 7.77 3.91 11.24
C TYR A 141 9.21 4.18 11.70
N SER A 142 10.19 3.39 11.22
CA SER A 142 11.61 3.61 11.53
C SER A 142 12.20 4.83 10.83
N LEU A 143 11.64 5.24 9.69
CA LEU A 143 12.12 6.35 8.90
C LEU A 143 11.49 7.66 9.40
N LYS A 144 12.33 8.62 9.84
CA LYS A 144 11.88 9.89 10.43
C LYS A 144 10.81 10.59 9.60
N GLU A 145 11.02 10.73 8.29
CA GLU A 145 10.12 11.47 7.42
C GLU A 145 8.72 10.85 7.27
N PHE A 146 8.59 9.53 7.45
CA PHE A 146 7.31 8.82 7.43
C PHE A 146 6.69 8.82 8.83
N ARG A 147 7.52 8.61 9.86
CA ARG A 147 7.12 8.72 11.27
C ARG A 147 6.53 10.09 11.60
N ASP A 148 7.13 11.17 11.11
CA ASP A 148 6.63 12.54 11.33
C ASP A 148 5.20 12.70 10.76
N VAL A 149 4.93 12.12 9.59
CA VAL A 149 3.58 12.12 8.98
C VAL A 149 2.60 11.29 9.80
N ILE A 150 3.02 10.13 10.29
CA ILE A 150 2.20 9.24 11.13
C ILE A 150 1.90 9.89 12.49
N GLN A 151 2.90 10.52 13.12
CA GLN A 151 2.77 11.23 14.40
C GLN A 151 1.86 12.45 14.29
N GLY A 152 1.90 13.16 13.16
CA GLY A 152 0.99 14.27 12.87
C GLY A 152 -0.46 13.87 12.58
N ASN A 153 -0.79 12.57 12.53
CA ASN A 153 -2.13 12.08 12.22
C ASN A 153 -2.81 11.48 13.46
N ALA A 154 -3.86 12.16 13.96
CA ALA A 154 -4.57 11.76 15.18
C ALA A 154 -5.18 10.35 15.10
N HIS A 155 -5.70 9.96 13.93
CA HIS A 155 -6.27 8.63 13.72
C HIS A 155 -5.19 7.55 13.77
N ALA A 156 -4.04 7.79 13.12
CA ALA A 156 -2.90 6.89 13.19
C ALA A 156 -2.38 6.73 14.63
N GLN A 157 -2.38 7.82 15.42
CA GLN A 157 -1.98 7.76 16.84
C GLN A 157 -2.97 6.92 17.68
N ALA A 158 -4.27 7.05 17.43
CA ALA A 158 -5.28 6.23 18.09
C ALA A 158 -5.09 4.73 17.77
N LEU A 159 -4.86 4.39 16.50
CA LEU A 159 -4.57 3.02 16.08
C LEU A 159 -3.29 2.48 16.71
N ILE A 160 -2.21 3.29 16.77
CA ILE A 160 -0.97 2.88 17.44
C ILE A 160 -1.23 2.62 18.92
N ALA A 161 -1.99 3.47 19.62
CA ALA A 161 -2.29 3.25 21.03
C ALA A 161 -3.07 1.94 21.25
N GLU A 162 -4.08 1.69 20.43
CA GLU A 162 -4.91 0.47 20.47
C GLU A 162 -4.11 -0.80 20.19
N TYR A 163 -3.23 -0.77 19.18
CA TYR A 163 -2.49 -1.93 18.68
C TYR A 163 -1.03 -2.01 19.14
N SER A 164 -0.60 -1.12 20.03
CA SER A 164 0.78 -0.97 20.53
C SER A 164 1.43 -2.27 21.04
N LYS A 165 0.65 -3.19 21.60
CA LYS A 165 1.14 -4.49 22.08
C LYS A 165 1.52 -5.47 20.96
N ASN A 166 0.90 -5.34 19.79
CA ASN A 166 1.10 -6.24 18.64
C ASN A 166 2.19 -5.72 17.68
N ILE A 167 2.42 -4.41 17.71
CA ILE A 167 3.42 -3.74 16.89
C ILE A 167 4.53 -3.31 17.85
N MET A 168 5.59 -4.11 17.98
CA MET A 168 6.84 -3.62 18.59
C MET A 168 7.40 -2.50 17.69
N LEU A 169 6.84 -1.28 17.82
CA LEU A 169 7.29 -0.06 17.17
C LEU A 169 8.42 0.61 17.96
N THR A 170 8.93 -0.08 18.98
CA THR A 170 10.04 0.35 19.83
C THR A 170 11.15 -0.70 19.84
N LYS A 171 12.38 -0.23 19.63
CA LYS A 171 13.39 -0.37 20.67
C LYS A 171 13.52 0.98 21.34
#